data_AF-A0A455UBH0-F1
#
_entry.id   AF-A0A455UBH0-F1
#
_cell.length_a   1.000
_cell.length_b   1.000
_cell.length_c   1.000
_cell.angle_alpha   90.00
_cell.angle_beta   90.00
_cell.angle_gamma   90.00
#
_symmetry.space_group_name_H-M   'P 1'
#
loop_
_entity.id
_entity.type
_entity.pdbx_description
1 polymer ?
#
loop_
_entity_poly.entity_id
_entity_poly.type
_entity_poly.pdbx_seq_one_letter_code
_entity_poly.pdbx_strand_id
1 'polypeptide(L)' 'MMTPEHFHELSQAGYNRIPVSRDVLADLDTPLSTYLKLANTPWTFLFESVRGKNGVGIQ' A
#
# COMPACT_ATOMS: atom_id res chain seq x y z
N MET A 1 -10.66 11.30 -5.44
CA MET A 1 -9.47 11.85 -4.76
C MET A 1 -9.94 12.37 -3.42
N MET A 2 -9.21 12.12 -2.34
CA MET A 2 -9.61 12.66 -1.03
C MET A 2 -9.47 14.19 -1.04
N THR A 3 -10.56 14.90 -0.73
CA THR A 3 -10.55 16.36 -0.52
C THR A 3 -10.76 16.68 0.96
N PRO A 4 -10.34 17.87 1.43
CA PRO A 4 -10.59 18.30 2.81
C PRO A 4 -12.06 18.28 3.21
N GLU A 5 -12.96 18.66 2.30
CA GLU A 5 -14.40 18.71 2.52
C GLU A 5 -14.95 17.29 2.73
N HIS A 6 -14.57 16.35 1.86
CA HIS A 6 -15.00 14.96 1.96
C HIS A 6 -14.46 14.30 3.24
N PHE A 7 -13.23 14.60 3.64
CA PHE A 7 -12.68 14.15 4.92
C PHE A 7 -13.50 14.70 6.10
N HIS A 8 -13.90 15.98 6.05
CA HIS A 8 -14.70 16.60 7.09
C HIS A 8 -16.09 15.96 7.21
N GLU A 9 -16.76 15.71 6.07
CA GLU A 9 -18.05 15.00 6.03
C GLU A 9 -17.96 13.62 6.71
N LEU A 10 -16.92 12.84 6.38
CA LEU A 10 -16.69 11.53 7.00
C LEU A 10 -16.40 11.64 8.50
N SER A 11 -15.65 12.66 8.92
CA SER A 11 -15.40 12.90 10.34
C SER A 11 -16.69 13.24 11.09
N GLN A 12 -17.56 14.09 10.53
CA GLN A 12 -18.87 14.42 11.12
C GLN A 12 -19.82 13.22 11.14
N ALA A 13 -19.69 12.30 10.18
CA ALA A 13 -20.43 11.05 10.16
C ALA A 13 -19.98 10.05 11.26
N GLY A 14 -18.95 10.38 12.05
CA GLY A 14 -18.51 9.59 13.19
C GLY A 14 -17.43 8.54 12.89
N TYR A 15 -16.84 8.56 11.69
CA TYR A 15 -15.74 7.66 11.36
C TYR A 15 -14.45 8.08 12.09
N ASN A 16 -13.83 7.15 12.80
CA ASN A 16 -12.59 7.38 13.58
C ASN A 16 -11.31 7.04 12.81
N ARG A 17 -11.41 6.47 11.60
CA ARG A 17 -10.31 6.12 10.70
C ARG A 17 -10.73 6.40 9.26
N ILE A 18 -10.12 7.43 8.67
CA ILE A 18 -10.42 7.86 7.30
C ILE A 18 -9.11 7.79 6.51
N PRO A 19 -8.96 6.86 5.54
CA PRO A 19 -7.74 6.73 4.78
C PRO A 19 -7.59 7.89 3.78
N VAL A 20 -6.40 8.50 3.75
CA VAL A 20 -6.03 9.48 2.74
C VAL A 20 -4.93 8.87 1.88
N SER A 21 -5.21 8.69 0.60
CA SER A 21 -4.29 8.08 -0.36
C SER A 21 -4.07 8.98 -1.57
N ARG A 22 -2.96 8.72 -2.26
CA ARG A 22 -2.63 9.31 -3.55
C ARG A 22 -1.90 8.28 -4.40
N ASP A 23 -2.25 8.22 -5.66
CA ASP A 23 -1.56 7.39 -6.64
C ASP A 23 -0.34 8.12 -7.20
N VAL A 24 0.75 7.39 -7.40
CA VAL A 24 2.01 7.86 -7.97
C VAL A 24 2.50 6.89 -9.04
N LEU A 25 3.20 7.39 -10.06
CA LEU A 25 3.86 6.52 -11.05
C LEU A 25 5.06 5.83 -10.40
N ALA A 26 5.15 4.52 -10.56
CA ALA A 26 6.17 3.68 -9.94
C ALA A 26 6.79 2.69 -10.94
N ASP A 27 6.78 3.02 -12.23
CA ASP A 27 7.20 2.12 -13.32
C ASP A 27 8.66 1.64 -13.19
N LEU A 28 9.49 2.41 -12.48
CA LEU A 28 10.90 2.10 -12.22
C LEU A 28 11.15 1.48 -10.84
N ASP A 29 10.09 1.24 -10.07
CA ASP A 29 10.16 0.75 -8.71
C ASP A 29 9.60 -0.68 -8.60
N THR A 30 10.31 -1.51 -7.84
CA THR A 30 9.82 -2.79 -7.34
C THR A 30 9.31 -2.63 -5.91
N PRO A 31 8.57 -3.60 -5.35
CA PRO A 31 8.18 -3.54 -3.94
C PRO A 31 9.38 -3.36 -2.99
N LEU A 32 10.50 -4.04 -3.26
CA LEU A 32 11.74 -3.89 -2.48
C LEU A 32 12.39 -2.51 -2.65
N SER A 33 12.53 -2.00 -3.88
CA SER A 33 13.14 -0.67 -4.06
C SER A 33 12.28 0.44 -3.44
N THR A 34 10.95 0.29 -3.50
CA THR A 34 9.99 1.20 -2.85
C THR A 34 10.15 1.17 -1.34
N TYR A 35 10.24 -0.02 -0.74
CA TYR A 35 10.45 -0.17 0.70
C TYR A 35 11.75 0.50 1.15
N LEU A 36 12.84 0.28 0.41
CA LEU A 36 14.13 0.89 0.73
C LEU A 36 14.08 2.43 0.67
N LYS A 37 13.31 2.99 -0.29
CA LYS A 37 13.13 4.44 -0.44
C LYS A 37 12.25 5.05 0.66
N LEU A 38 11.20 4.37 1.10
CA LEU A 38 10.18 4.95 1.98
C LEU A 38 10.29 4.54 3.45
N ALA A 39 10.87 3.38 3.73
CA ALA A 39 10.64 2.69 5.00
C ALA A 39 11.87 1.91 5.50
N ASN A 40 13.09 2.25 5.09
CA ASN A 40 14.32 1.57 5.56
C ASN A 40 14.76 2.04 6.96
N THR A 41 13.89 1.91 7.96
CA THR A 41 14.10 2.35 9.35
C THR A 41 13.49 1.35 10.34
N PRO A 42 13.77 1.42 11.65
CA PRO A 42 13.14 0.50 12.61
C PRO A 42 11.60 0.56 12.60
N TRP A 43 10.96 -0.57 12.90
CA TRP A 43 9.48 -0.73 13.00
C TRP A 43 8.72 -0.60 11.68
N THR A 44 9.40 -0.81 10.57
CA THR A 44 8.78 -0.91 9.25
C THR A 44 8.79 -2.36 8.77
N PHE A 45 7.89 -2.67 7.83
CA PHE A 45 7.66 -4.04 7.37
C PHE A 45 7.39 -4.07 5.86
N LEU A 46 8.00 -5.03 5.16
CA LEU A 46 7.69 -5.37 3.78
C LEU A 46 6.99 -6.73 3.76
N PHE A 47 5.78 -6.79 3.20
CA PHE A 47 5.04 -8.03 3.01
C PHE A 47 4.95 -8.35 1.51
N GLU A 48 5.59 -9.43 1.08
CA GLU A 48 5.50 -9.96 -0.29
C GLU A 48 4.93 -11.39 -0.26
N SER A 49 4.05 -11.72 -1.21
CA SER A 49 3.50 -13.07 -1.37
C SER A 49 3.90 -13.63 -2.72
N VAL A 50 4.59 -14.77 -2.71
CA VAL A 50 4.88 -15.54 -3.92
C VAL A 50 3.97 -16.75 -3.92
N ARG A 51 3.05 -16.82 -4.88
CA ARG A 51 2.44 -18.11 -5.24
C ARG A 51 3.44 -18.82 -6.15
N GLY A 52 3.87 -20.02 -5.78
CA GLY A 52 4.74 -20.83 -6.61
C GLY A 52 4.15 -20.93 -8.03
N LYS A 53 4.99 -20.74 -9.05
CA LYS A 53 4.61 -21.06 -10.42
C LYS A 53 4.47 -22.58 -10.50
N ASN A 54 3.26 -23.10 -10.27
CA ASN A 54 2.99 -24.51 -10.51
C ASN A 54 3.06 -24.75 -12.02
N GLY A 55 4.19 -25.32 -12.43
CA GLY A 55 4.51 -25.66 -13.81
C GLY A 55 5.50 -26.82 -13.89
N VAL A 56 5.44 -27.78 -12.97
CA VAL A 56 5.86 -29.16 -13.23
C VAL A 56 4.76 -30.05 -12.66
N GLY A 57 4.06 -30.73 -13.55
CA GLY A 57 3.05 -31.71 -13.16
C GLY A 57 3.70 -32.92 -12.51
N ILE A 58 3.19 -33.28 -11.34
CA ILE A 58 2.81 -34.64 -10.97
C ILE A 58 1.71 -34.47 -9.92
N GLN A 59 0.67 -35.29 -10.04
CA GLN A 59 -0.56 -35.28 -9.22
C GLN A 59 -0.29 -35.15 -7.72
#